data_AF-A0A5E9B9D9-F1
#
_entry.id   AF-A0A5E9B9D9-F1
#
_cell.length_a   1.000
_cell.length_b   1.000
_cell.length_c   1.000
_cell.angle_alpha   90.00
_cell.angle_beta   90.00
_cell.angle_gamma   90.00
#
_symmetry.space_group_name_H-M   'P 1'
#
loop_
_entity.id
_entity.type
_entity.pdbx_description
1 polymer ?
#
loop_
_entity_poly.entity_id
_entity_poly.type
_entity_poly.pdbx_seq_one_letter_code
_entity_poly.pdbx_strand_id
1 'polypeptide(L)'
;SPRLTPPMIGLGLIEQIAPADILAHADPDDRDGDGISGRPNIVRDELSGAVTLGRFGWKAQTASIRQQAADAFAGDIGISTPEMPKPWGDCTEAEKDCLAMPNGVQQRLGTAEAPPPVMDLVTFYSQNLAVPARRDIATPQVLAGKKQFYDMGCISCHTPKFVTIRGTPNKAQAFQLIWPYSDFLLHDMGEGLADGQRVGEATGSEWRTPPLWGIGLAATANGNAFYLHDGRARTLAEAILWHGGEGQKARDRFAGAAAADREALIKFLESL
;
A
#
# COMPACT_ATOMS: atom_id res chain seq x y z
N SER A 1 -3.95 12.59 11.66
CA SER A 1 -2.76 11.83 12.09
C SER A 1 -1.68 11.98 11.03
N PRO A 2 -0.38 12.16 11.37
CA PRO A 2 0.67 12.08 10.36
C PRO A 2 0.66 10.70 9.69
N ARG A 3 0.93 10.64 8.39
CA ARG A 3 1.09 9.38 7.65
C ARG A 3 2.48 9.33 7.03
N LEU A 4 3.17 8.20 7.15
CA LEU A 4 4.40 7.90 6.43
C LEU A 4 4.08 7.60 4.96
N THR A 5 5.00 7.91 4.07
CA THR A 5 4.86 7.53 2.65
C THR A 5 5.02 6.02 2.49
N PRO A 6 4.10 5.32 1.80
CA PRO A 6 4.27 3.90 1.49
C PRO A 6 5.52 3.62 0.63
N PRO A 7 6.13 2.42 0.72
CA PRO A 7 7.24 2.05 -0.16
C PRO A 7 6.84 2.04 -1.64
N MET A 8 7.75 2.52 -2.50
CA MET A 8 7.55 2.58 -3.96
C MET A 8 8.00 1.32 -4.73
N ILE A 9 8.56 0.33 -4.02
CA ILE A 9 9.08 -0.90 -4.63
C ILE A 9 7.95 -1.86 -5.03
N GLY A 10 8.08 -2.45 -6.23
CA GLY A 10 7.19 -3.50 -6.71
C GLY A 10 5.79 -3.04 -7.14
N LEU A 11 5.53 -1.72 -7.19
CA LEU A 11 4.20 -1.20 -7.54
C LEU A 11 3.73 -1.69 -8.91
N GLY A 12 4.62 -1.72 -9.92
CA GLY A 12 4.27 -2.22 -11.24
C GLY A 12 3.81 -3.68 -11.22
N LEU A 13 4.42 -4.53 -10.40
CA LEU A 13 3.97 -5.92 -10.22
C LEU A 13 2.59 -6.00 -9.58
N ILE A 14 2.30 -5.14 -8.60
CA ILE A 14 0.97 -5.03 -7.96
C ILE A 14 -0.08 -4.59 -8.98
N GLU A 15 0.22 -3.60 -9.81
CA GLU A 15 -0.68 -3.13 -10.86
C GLU A 15 -1.04 -4.23 -11.87
N GLN A 16 -0.16 -5.22 -12.05
CA GLN A 16 -0.37 -6.38 -12.93
C GLN A 16 -1.05 -7.57 -12.26
N ILE A 17 -1.51 -7.47 -11.00
CA ILE A 17 -2.37 -8.51 -10.40
C ILE A 17 -3.78 -8.37 -10.98
N ALA A 18 -4.36 -9.49 -11.43
CA ALA A 18 -5.72 -9.46 -11.96
C ALA A 18 -6.70 -9.01 -10.85
N PRO A 19 -7.65 -8.09 -11.13
CA PRO A 19 -8.62 -7.66 -10.11
C PRO A 19 -9.36 -8.84 -9.47
N ALA A 20 -9.71 -9.85 -10.27
CA ALA A 20 -10.38 -11.06 -9.80
C ALA A 20 -9.56 -11.84 -8.76
N ASP A 21 -8.23 -11.84 -8.86
CA ASP A 21 -7.37 -12.56 -7.91
C ASP A 21 -7.38 -11.87 -6.54
N ILE A 22 -7.42 -10.53 -6.49
CA ILE A 22 -7.60 -9.77 -5.24
C ILE A 22 -9.01 -9.97 -4.69
N LEU A 23 -10.03 -9.84 -5.55
CA LEU A 23 -11.43 -9.97 -5.15
C LEU A 23 -11.78 -11.38 -4.64
N ALA A 24 -11.04 -12.41 -5.05
CA ALA A 24 -11.22 -13.78 -4.54
C ALA A 24 -10.89 -13.93 -3.05
N HIS A 25 -10.16 -12.97 -2.46
CA HIS A 25 -9.86 -12.93 -1.02
C HIS A 25 -10.86 -12.11 -0.22
N ALA A 26 -11.82 -11.44 -0.87
CA ALA A 26 -12.79 -10.60 -0.17
C ALA A 26 -13.82 -11.43 0.59
N ASP A 27 -14.01 -11.10 1.87
CA ASP A 27 -15.05 -11.66 2.70
C ASP A 27 -15.67 -10.60 3.63
N PRO A 28 -16.33 -9.56 3.08
CA PRO A 28 -16.83 -8.42 3.85
C PRO A 28 -17.84 -8.77 4.94
N ASP A 29 -18.48 -9.94 4.84
CA ASP A 29 -19.51 -10.41 5.76
C ASP A 29 -19.01 -11.48 6.75
N ASP A 30 -17.68 -11.75 6.80
CA ASP A 30 -17.06 -12.78 7.67
C ASP A 30 -17.82 -14.11 7.62
N ARG A 31 -18.00 -14.65 6.40
CA ARG A 31 -18.88 -15.81 6.16
C ARG A 31 -18.32 -17.10 6.72
N ASP A 32 -17.00 -17.18 6.90
CA ASP A 32 -16.35 -18.33 7.54
C ASP A 32 -16.18 -18.17 9.06
N GLY A 33 -16.49 -16.99 9.62
CA GLY A 33 -16.49 -16.72 11.05
C GLY A 33 -15.09 -16.70 11.68
N ASP A 34 -14.04 -16.51 10.88
CA ASP A 34 -12.68 -16.40 11.37
C ASP A 34 -12.39 -15.03 12.01
N GLY A 35 -13.29 -14.06 11.84
CA GLY A 35 -13.22 -12.70 12.38
C GLY A 35 -12.43 -11.72 11.50
N ILE A 36 -12.16 -12.09 10.24
CA ILE A 36 -11.53 -11.26 9.22
C ILE A 36 -12.60 -10.88 8.20
N SER A 37 -12.72 -9.59 7.91
CA SER A 37 -13.79 -9.03 7.06
C SER A 37 -13.22 -8.24 5.89
N GLY A 38 -12.13 -8.75 5.30
CA GLY A 38 -11.40 -8.08 4.23
C GLY A 38 -12.32 -7.67 3.09
N ARG A 39 -12.33 -6.39 2.76
CA ARG A 39 -13.18 -5.86 1.67
C ARG A 39 -12.41 -5.02 0.66
N PRO A 40 -12.80 -5.05 -0.62
CA PRO A 40 -12.17 -4.21 -1.62
C PRO A 40 -12.57 -2.74 -1.39
N ASN A 41 -11.65 -1.82 -1.66
CA ASN A 41 -12.05 -0.44 -1.90
C ASN A 41 -12.34 -0.26 -3.40
N ILE A 42 -13.56 0.18 -3.72
CA ILE A 42 -13.98 0.43 -5.10
C ILE A 42 -13.92 1.93 -5.35
N VAL A 43 -13.13 2.33 -6.34
CA VAL A 43 -12.79 3.74 -6.61
C VAL A 43 -13.12 4.10 -8.05
N ARG A 44 -13.29 5.39 -8.31
CA ARG A 44 -13.37 5.90 -9.68
C ARG A 44 -11.96 6.22 -10.15
N ASP A 45 -11.55 5.62 -11.26
CA ASP A 45 -10.33 6.02 -11.95
C ASP A 45 -10.60 7.34 -12.69
N GLU A 46 -9.94 8.43 -12.30
CA GLU A 46 -10.22 9.76 -12.85
C GLU A 46 -9.87 9.86 -14.34
N LEU A 47 -8.89 9.09 -14.80
CA LEU A 47 -8.47 9.09 -16.21
C LEU A 47 -9.53 8.44 -17.12
N SER A 48 -10.00 7.24 -16.78
CA SER A 48 -10.98 6.51 -17.60
C SER A 48 -12.44 6.80 -17.22
N GLY A 49 -12.69 7.37 -16.06
CA GLY A 49 -14.01 7.52 -15.44
C GLY A 49 -14.61 6.19 -14.94
N ALA A 50 -13.92 5.06 -15.11
CA ALA A 50 -14.41 3.74 -14.76
C ALA A 50 -14.41 3.52 -13.24
N VAL A 51 -15.41 2.81 -12.75
CA VAL A 51 -15.43 2.31 -11.37
C VAL A 51 -14.65 0.99 -11.34
N THR A 52 -13.59 0.93 -10.53
CA THR A 52 -12.64 -0.18 -10.52
C THR A 52 -12.08 -0.43 -9.11
N LEU A 53 -11.35 -1.53 -8.96
CA LEU A 53 -10.64 -1.85 -7.72
C LEU A 53 -9.54 -0.83 -7.46
N GLY A 54 -9.53 -0.25 -6.26
CA GLY A 54 -8.41 0.53 -5.75
C GLY A 54 -7.30 -0.37 -5.23
N ARG A 55 -6.04 0.06 -5.40
CA ARG A 55 -4.84 -0.75 -5.12
C ARG A 55 -3.77 0.00 -4.34
N PHE A 56 -3.67 1.31 -4.54
CA PHE A 56 -2.56 2.11 -4.04
C PHE A 56 -3.00 3.10 -2.97
N GLY A 57 -2.00 3.64 -2.26
CA GLY A 57 -2.22 4.41 -1.04
C GLY A 57 -2.51 3.53 0.18
N TRP A 58 -2.72 4.20 1.32
CA TRP A 58 -2.95 3.57 2.61
C TRP A 58 -4.31 2.90 2.75
N LYS A 59 -5.32 3.40 2.02
CA LYS A 59 -6.69 2.89 2.06
C LYS A 59 -7.13 2.41 0.69
N ALA A 60 -6.20 1.96 -0.16
CA ALA A 60 -6.49 1.52 -1.51
C ALA A 60 -7.28 2.57 -2.33
N GLN A 61 -7.00 3.86 -2.12
CA GLN A 61 -7.86 4.93 -2.64
C GLN A 61 -7.63 5.29 -4.11
N THR A 62 -6.60 4.73 -4.75
CA THR A 62 -6.28 4.97 -6.16
C THR A 62 -6.15 3.67 -6.94
N ALA A 63 -6.62 3.69 -8.18
CA ALA A 63 -6.68 2.51 -9.06
C ALA A 63 -5.34 2.18 -9.74
N SER A 64 -4.57 3.21 -10.06
CA SER A 64 -3.34 3.13 -10.86
C SER A 64 -2.19 3.91 -10.22
N ILE A 65 -0.96 3.53 -10.58
CA ILE A 65 0.27 4.23 -10.14
C ILE A 65 0.28 5.66 -10.68
N ARG A 66 -0.23 5.87 -11.89
CA ARG A 66 -0.32 7.19 -12.51
C ARG A 66 -1.22 8.12 -11.71
N GLN A 67 -2.41 7.66 -11.31
CA GLN A 67 -3.30 8.46 -10.48
C GLN A 67 -2.67 8.73 -9.11
N GLN A 68 -2.06 7.73 -8.47
CA GLN A 68 -1.35 7.93 -7.21
C GLN A 68 -0.24 8.97 -7.31
N ALA A 69 0.49 9.01 -8.42
CA ALA A 69 1.50 10.02 -8.68
C ALA A 69 0.86 11.40 -8.87
N ALA A 70 -0.23 11.51 -9.64
CA ALA A 70 -0.94 12.77 -9.84
C ALA A 70 -1.48 13.35 -8.53
N ASP A 71 -2.07 12.51 -7.68
CA ASP A 71 -2.57 12.89 -6.37
C ASP A 71 -1.42 13.38 -5.46
N ALA A 72 -0.26 12.73 -5.50
CA ALA A 72 0.92 13.17 -4.75
C ALA A 72 1.51 14.50 -5.27
N PHE A 73 1.56 14.69 -6.59
CA PHE A 73 1.96 15.97 -7.19
C PHE A 73 1.05 17.11 -6.68
N ALA A 74 -0.27 16.91 -6.72
CA ALA A 74 -1.23 17.92 -6.31
C ALA A 74 -1.26 18.13 -4.78
N GLY A 75 -1.39 17.05 -4.01
CA GLY A 75 -1.64 17.10 -2.57
C GLY A 75 -0.39 17.25 -1.69
N ASP A 76 0.75 16.71 -2.12
CA ASP A 76 1.98 16.73 -1.31
C ASP A 76 2.94 17.83 -1.74
N ILE A 77 3.05 18.09 -3.06
CA ILE A 77 4.03 19.03 -3.63
C ILE A 77 3.38 20.34 -4.09
N GLY A 78 2.07 20.35 -4.37
CA GLY A 78 1.34 21.52 -4.86
C GLY A 78 1.56 21.82 -6.34
N ILE A 79 1.76 20.78 -7.16
CA ILE A 79 2.02 20.88 -8.60
C ILE A 79 0.84 20.26 -9.36
N SER A 80 0.30 21.00 -10.32
CA SER A 80 -0.76 20.51 -11.20
C SER A 80 -0.27 19.50 -12.23
N THR A 81 -1.13 18.55 -12.56
CA THR A 81 -0.92 17.55 -13.63
C THR A 81 -2.11 17.55 -14.60
N PRO A 82 -2.06 16.86 -15.75
CA PRO A 82 -3.21 16.69 -16.63
C PRO A 82 -4.43 16.05 -15.93
N GLU A 83 -4.18 15.13 -15.00
CA GLU A 83 -5.21 14.45 -14.19
C GLU A 83 -5.73 15.35 -13.06
N MET A 84 -4.90 16.26 -12.55
CA MET A 84 -5.24 17.23 -11.50
C MET A 84 -4.91 18.66 -11.96
N PRO A 85 -5.70 19.25 -12.88
CA PRO A 85 -5.36 20.50 -13.57
C PRO A 85 -5.72 21.75 -12.74
N LYS A 86 -5.25 21.80 -11.50
CA LYS A 86 -5.46 22.90 -10.55
C LYS A 86 -4.12 23.54 -10.18
N PRO A 87 -3.51 24.36 -11.06
CA PRO A 87 -2.23 25.03 -10.78
C PRO A 87 -2.31 26.07 -9.65
N TRP A 88 -3.52 26.37 -9.19
CA TRP A 88 -3.80 27.19 -8.00
C TRP A 88 -4.04 26.33 -6.74
N GLY A 89 -3.79 25.02 -6.78
CA GLY A 89 -3.96 24.12 -5.64
C GLY A 89 -5.38 24.14 -5.07
N ASP A 90 -5.48 24.32 -3.76
CA ASP A 90 -6.73 24.26 -3.00
C ASP A 90 -7.52 25.58 -2.96
N CYS A 91 -7.09 26.62 -3.69
CA CYS A 91 -7.85 27.88 -3.78
C CYS A 91 -9.30 27.60 -4.21
N THR A 92 -10.25 28.18 -3.50
CA THR A 92 -11.68 28.08 -3.79
C THR A 92 -12.16 29.22 -4.71
N GLU A 93 -13.34 29.06 -5.32
CA GLU A 93 -13.95 30.12 -6.16
C GLU A 93 -14.15 31.46 -5.44
N ALA A 94 -14.26 31.42 -4.10
CA ALA A 94 -14.40 32.61 -3.28
C ALA A 94 -13.09 33.40 -3.13
N GLU A 95 -11.93 32.74 -3.28
CA GLU A 95 -10.61 33.29 -3.04
C GLU A 95 -9.99 33.83 -4.33
N LYS A 96 -10.61 34.88 -4.89
CA LYS A 96 -10.21 35.46 -6.18
C LYS A 96 -8.74 35.85 -6.26
N ASP A 97 -8.19 36.42 -5.19
CA ASP A 97 -6.79 36.81 -5.13
C ASP A 97 -5.86 35.59 -5.18
N CYS A 98 -6.25 34.49 -4.52
CA CYS A 98 -5.54 33.20 -4.55
C CYS A 98 -5.52 32.61 -5.96
N LEU A 99 -6.68 32.58 -6.64
CA LEU A 99 -6.80 32.11 -8.02
C LEU A 99 -6.01 32.97 -9.03
N ALA A 100 -5.81 34.25 -8.74
CA ALA A 100 -5.06 35.18 -9.58
C ALA A 100 -3.54 35.15 -9.34
N MET A 101 -3.06 34.41 -8.32
CA MET A 101 -1.63 34.29 -8.06
C MET A 101 -0.89 33.65 -9.24
N PRO A 102 0.37 34.04 -9.50
CA PRO A 102 1.18 33.38 -10.51
C PRO A 102 1.32 31.88 -10.21
N ASN A 103 1.26 31.07 -11.27
CA ASN A 103 1.50 29.63 -11.20
C ASN A 103 2.62 29.21 -12.16
N GLY A 104 3.06 27.95 -12.05
CA GLY A 104 4.17 27.43 -12.86
C GLY A 104 3.78 26.95 -14.26
N VAL A 105 2.52 27.12 -14.71
CA VAL A 105 2.07 26.60 -15.99
C VAL A 105 2.81 27.30 -17.13
N GLN A 106 3.50 26.50 -17.94
CA GLN A 106 4.18 26.98 -19.13
C GLN A 106 3.33 26.62 -20.36
N GLN A 107 2.65 27.61 -20.94
CA GLN A 107 1.73 27.40 -22.08
C GLN A 107 2.35 26.62 -23.26
N ARG A 108 3.66 26.78 -23.48
CA ARG A 108 4.42 26.04 -24.51
C ARG A 108 4.56 24.53 -24.23
N LEU A 109 4.35 24.08 -22.99
CA LEU A 109 4.52 22.70 -22.52
C LEU A 109 3.17 22.02 -22.23
N GLY A 110 2.09 22.78 -22.06
CA GLY A 110 0.75 22.27 -21.80
C GLY A 110 -0.07 23.18 -20.88
N THR A 111 -1.14 22.61 -20.33
CA THR A 111 -2.10 23.29 -19.44
C THR A 111 -1.85 23.03 -17.96
N ALA A 112 -0.79 22.30 -17.61
CA ALA A 112 -0.43 21.91 -16.25
C ALA A 112 1.08 22.10 -16.01
N GLU A 113 1.48 22.18 -14.75
CA GLU A 113 2.87 22.39 -14.33
C GLU A 113 3.76 21.16 -14.56
N ALA A 114 3.22 19.96 -14.33
CA ALA A 114 3.82 18.69 -14.71
C ALA A 114 3.10 18.14 -15.96
N PRO A 115 3.56 18.44 -17.19
CA PRO A 115 2.90 18.01 -18.43
C PRO A 115 3.01 16.49 -18.66
N PRO A 116 2.29 15.92 -19.65
CA PRO A 116 2.25 14.47 -19.88
C PRO A 116 3.62 13.78 -19.95
N PRO A 117 4.67 14.32 -20.61
CA PRO A 117 5.98 13.67 -20.61
C PRO A 117 6.63 13.53 -19.23
N VAL A 118 6.36 14.46 -18.30
CA VAL A 118 6.84 14.37 -16.91
C VAL A 118 6.08 13.26 -16.18
N MET A 119 4.75 13.23 -16.32
CA MET A 119 3.92 12.19 -15.70
C MET A 119 4.23 10.79 -16.25
N ASP A 120 4.52 10.67 -17.55
CA ASP A 120 4.92 9.41 -18.18
C ASP A 120 6.23 8.89 -17.59
N LEU A 121 7.23 9.77 -17.41
CA LEU A 121 8.52 9.40 -16.81
C LEU A 121 8.39 8.98 -15.34
N VAL A 122 7.63 9.72 -14.54
CA VAL A 122 7.40 9.38 -13.13
C VAL A 122 6.61 8.08 -12.98
N THR A 123 5.59 7.87 -13.82
CA THR A 123 4.82 6.63 -13.86
C THR A 123 5.72 5.45 -14.25
N PHE A 124 6.51 5.61 -15.31
CA PHE A 124 7.46 4.59 -15.77
C PHE A 124 8.47 4.23 -14.69
N TYR A 125 9.09 5.23 -14.04
CA TYR A 125 10.02 4.99 -12.94
C TYR A 125 9.35 4.20 -11.81
N SER A 126 8.20 4.66 -11.35
CA SER A 126 7.44 4.06 -10.23
C SER A 126 6.98 2.63 -10.53
N GLN A 127 6.62 2.34 -11.79
CA GLN A 127 6.28 1.00 -12.25
C GLN A 127 7.47 0.04 -12.24
N ASN A 128 8.70 0.54 -12.42
CA ASN A 128 9.86 -0.30 -12.69
C ASN A 128 10.85 -0.39 -11.51
N LEU A 129 10.50 0.15 -10.34
CA LEU A 129 11.25 -0.09 -9.11
C LEU A 129 11.10 -1.54 -8.65
N ALA A 130 12.18 -2.31 -8.75
CA ALA A 130 12.17 -3.73 -8.43
C ALA A 130 12.00 -4.01 -6.93
N VAL A 131 11.43 -5.18 -6.62
CA VAL A 131 11.38 -5.71 -5.26
C VAL A 131 12.78 -6.21 -4.87
N PRO A 132 13.32 -5.83 -3.69
CA PRO A 132 14.59 -6.35 -3.22
C PRO A 132 14.58 -7.88 -3.10
N ALA A 133 15.71 -8.52 -3.41
CA ALA A 133 15.86 -9.95 -3.20
C ALA A 133 15.75 -10.30 -1.72
N ARG A 134 14.98 -11.36 -1.42
CA ARG A 134 14.92 -11.94 -0.08
C ARG A 134 16.27 -12.51 0.34
N ARG A 135 16.51 -12.48 1.65
CA ARG A 135 17.77 -12.92 2.28
C ARG A 135 17.52 -14.19 3.07
N ASP A 136 18.54 -15.02 3.28
CA ASP A 136 18.52 -16.14 4.25
C ASP A 136 17.35 -17.14 4.15
N ILE A 137 16.75 -17.26 2.96
CA ILE A 137 15.46 -17.95 2.74
C ILE A 137 15.45 -19.44 3.11
N ALA A 138 16.62 -20.07 3.14
CA ALA A 138 16.80 -21.49 3.44
C ALA A 138 17.29 -21.75 4.88
N THR A 139 17.53 -20.70 5.67
CA THR A 139 18.00 -20.87 7.04
C THR A 139 16.90 -21.50 7.91
N PRO A 140 17.23 -22.43 8.83
CA PRO A 140 16.23 -23.07 9.68
C PRO A 140 15.37 -22.08 10.47
N GLN A 141 15.96 -20.96 10.93
CA GLN A 141 15.25 -19.94 11.70
C GLN A 141 14.23 -19.17 10.85
N VAL A 142 14.56 -18.80 9.61
CA VAL A 142 13.61 -18.14 8.68
C VAL A 142 12.47 -19.10 8.29
N LEU A 143 12.77 -20.39 8.11
CA LEU A 143 11.75 -21.40 7.82
C LEU A 143 10.82 -21.63 9.02
N ALA A 144 11.37 -21.68 10.24
CA ALA A 144 10.57 -21.73 11.47
C ALA A 144 9.70 -20.47 11.61
N GLY A 145 10.25 -19.29 11.33
CA GLY A 145 9.50 -18.04 11.34
C GLY A 145 8.38 -17.99 10.32
N LYS A 146 8.62 -18.50 9.10
CA LYS A 146 7.58 -18.67 8.10
C LYS A 146 6.47 -19.59 8.62
N LYS A 147 6.82 -20.69 9.28
CA LYS A 147 5.81 -21.57 9.89
C LYS A 147 4.97 -20.80 10.93
N GLN A 148 5.63 -20.05 11.81
CA GLN A 148 4.93 -19.22 12.81
C GLN A 148 4.02 -18.17 12.18
N PHE A 149 4.43 -17.54 11.07
CA PHE A 149 3.59 -16.59 10.33
C PHE A 149 2.26 -17.22 9.86
N TYR A 150 2.29 -18.49 9.45
CA TYR A 150 1.09 -19.24 9.06
C TYR A 150 0.29 -19.68 10.28
N ASP A 151 0.94 -20.30 11.28
CA ASP A 151 0.27 -20.84 12.47
C ASP A 151 -0.42 -19.75 13.30
N MET A 152 0.17 -18.54 13.36
CA MET A 152 -0.41 -17.40 14.07
C MET A 152 -1.57 -16.76 13.29
N GLY A 153 -1.77 -17.11 12.02
CA GLY A 153 -2.86 -16.58 11.18
C GLY A 153 -2.55 -15.23 10.53
N CYS A 154 -1.28 -14.82 10.44
CA CYS A 154 -0.91 -13.56 9.77
C CYS A 154 -1.33 -13.59 8.28
N ILE A 155 -1.37 -14.78 7.68
CA ILE A 155 -1.74 -15.00 6.29
C ILE A 155 -3.20 -14.67 5.95
N SER A 156 -4.08 -14.49 6.95
CA SER A 156 -5.49 -14.16 6.69
C SER A 156 -5.67 -12.79 6.02
N CYS A 157 -4.74 -11.85 6.26
CA CYS A 157 -4.68 -10.57 5.53
C CYS A 157 -3.40 -10.50 4.67
N HIS A 158 -2.27 -10.97 5.20
CA HIS A 158 -0.99 -10.97 4.48
C HIS A 158 -0.84 -12.16 3.52
N THR A 159 -1.73 -12.21 2.53
CA THR A 159 -1.79 -13.27 1.51
C THR A 159 -0.44 -13.42 0.79
N PRO A 160 0.19 -14.61 0.82
CA PRO A 160 1.59 -14.74 0.43
C PRO A 160 1.93 -14.39 -1.02
N LYS A 161 1.09 -14.75 -1.99
CA LYS A 161 1.50 -14.80 -3.40
C LYS A 161 0.38 -14.50 -4.38
N PHE A 162 0.77 -13.96 -5.53
CA PHE A 162 -0.07 -13.76 -6.72
C PHE A 162 0.71 -14.15 -7.97
N VAL A 163 0.00 -14.31 -9.08
CA VAL A 163 0.60 -14.41 -10.42
C VAL A 163 0.17 -13.20 -11.23
N THR A 164 1.11 -12.46 -11.80
CA THR A 164 0.77 -11.30 -12.64
C THR A 164 0.16 -11.74 -13.98
N ILE A 165 -0.66 -10.88 -14.58
CA ILE A 165 -1.35 -11.17 -15.85
C ILE A 165 -0.34 -11.41 -16.99
N ARG A 166 -0.69 -12.33 -17.90
CA ARG A 166 0.13 -12.61 -19.11
C ARG A 166 0.10 -11.45 -20.11
N GLY A 167 -1.04 -10.77 -20.23
CA GLY A 167 -1.31 -9.74 -21.23
C GLY A 167 -0.94 -8.31 -20.81
N THR A 168 -0.06 -8.15 -19.84
CA THR A 168 0.38 -6.81 -19.41
C THR A 168 1.15 -6.07 -20.53
N PRO A 169 1.03 -4.73 -20.64
CA PRO A 169 1.84 -3.94 -21.55
C PRO A 169 3.35 -4.11 -21.34
N ASN A 170 3.79 -4.33 -20.09
CA ASN A 170 5.20 -4.50 -19.76
C ASN A 170 5.58 -5.99 -19.67
N LYS A 171 6.25 -6.51 -20.70
CA LYS A 171 6.70 -7.92 -20.74
C LYS A 171 7.60 -8.30 -19.55
N ALA A 172 8.36 -7.35 -19.00
CA ALA A 172 9.21 -7.57 -17.82
C ALA A 172 8.42 -7.71 -16.51
N GLN A 173 7.09 -7.58 -16.54
CA GLN A 173 6.18 -7.76 -15.41
C GLN A 173 5.16 -8.88 -15.68
N ALA A 174 5.20 -9.53 -16.85
CA ALA A 174 4.20 -10.49 -17.28
C ALA A 174 4.42 -11.88 -16.67
N PHE A 175 3.32 -12.51 -16.22
CA PHE A 175 3.29 -13.91 -15.80
C PHE A 175 4.35 -14.31 -14.76
N GLN A 176 4.50 -13.48 -13.73
CA GLN A 176 5.44 -13.70 -12.64
C GLN A 176 4.72 -14.19 -11.41
N LEU A 177 5.27 -15.23 -10.79
CA LEU A 177 4.94 -15.59 -9.43
C LEU A 177 5.62 -14.59 -8.48
N ILE A 178 4.81 -13.77 -7.82
CA ILE A 178 5.28 -12.73 -6.89
C ILE A 178 4.83 -13.05 -5.46
N TRP A 179 5.54 -12.50 -4.47
CA TRP A 179 5.31 -12.78 -3.04
C TRP A 179 5.14 -11.50 -2.21
N PRO A 180 4.04 -10.73 -2.38
CA PRO A 180 3.84 -9.47 -1.67
C PRO A 180 3.47 -9.63 -0.19
N TYR A 181 2.89 -10.77 0.22
CA TYR A 181 2.31 -10.92 1.56
C TYR A 181 1.29 -9.82 1.90
N SER A 182 0.29 -9.68 1.04
CA SER A 182 -0.80 -8.70 1.15
C SER A 182 -1.91 -9.14 0.21
N ASP A 183 -3.15 -9.13 0.69
CA ASP A 183 -4.35 -9.29 -0.14
C ASP A 183 -4.80 -7.99 -0.82
N PHE A 184 -4.22 -6.86 -0.45
CA PHE A 184 -4.58 -5.51 -0.91
C PHE A 184 -6.02 -5.08 -0.56
N LEU A 185 -6.66 -5.75 0.40
CA LEU A 185 -7.99 -5.42 0.89
C LEU A 185 -7.92 -4.48 2.09
N LEU A 186 -9.05 -3.83 2.38
CA LEU A 186 -9.26 -3.04 3.59
C LEU A 186 -9.61 -3.97 4.75
N HIS A 187 -8.98 -3.73 5.89
CA HIS A 187 -9.28 -4.39 7.17
C HIS A 187 -9.41 -3.36 8.28
N ASP A 188 -10.35 -3.57 9.20
CA ASP A 188 -10.47 -2.78 10.42
C ASP A 188 -9.35 -3.16 11.40
N MET A 189 -8.41 -2.23 11.59
CA MET A 189 -7.27 -2.40 12.50
C MET A 189 -7.56 -1.90 13.93
N GLY A 190 -8.81 -1.52 14.21
CA GLY A 190 -9.30 -1.08 15.50
C GLY A 190 -8.97 0.37 15.85
N GLU A 191 -9.57 0.85 16.94
CA GLU A 191 -9.45 2.24 17.41
C GLU A 191 -7.99 2.67 17.64
N GLY A 192 -7.15 1.75 18.13
CA GLY A 192 -5.74 2.01 18.37
C GLY A 192 -4.97 2.46 17.12
N LEU A 193 -5.38 2.01 15.93
CA LEU A 193 -4.78 2.39 14.65
C LEU A 193 -5.70 3.27 13.80
N ALA A 194 -6.79 3.78 14.35
CA ALA A 194 -7.66 4.68 13.63
C ALA A 194 -7.03 6.07 13.47
N ASP A 195 -7.18 6.66 12.28
CA ASP A 195 -6.77 8.06 12.03
C ASP A 195 -7.96 9.03 11.95
N GLY A 196 -9.18 8.51 12.11
CA GLY A 196 -10.43 9.25 12.07
C GLY A 196 -10.80 9.79 10.68
N GLN A 197 -9.99 9.53 9.65
CA GLN A 197 -10.22 10.07 8.31
C GLN A 197 -10.90 9.04 7.42
N ARG A 198 -12.09 9.40 6.93
CA ARG A 198 -12.76 8.65 5.87
C ARG A 198 -12.10 8.96 4.52
N VAL A 199 -11.79 7.92 3.74
CA VAL A 199 -11.27 8.05 2.38
C VAL A 199 -12.15 7.22 1.44
N GLY A 200 -13.03 7.88 0.70
CA GLY A 200 -14.08 7.21 -0.06
C GLY A 200 -14.97 6.38 0.86
N GLU A 201 -15.04 5.07 0.63
CA GLU A 201 -15.79 4.14 1.47
C GLU A 201 -14.99 3.63 2.68
N ALA A 202 -13.66 3.80 2.70
CA ALA A 202 -12.83 3.37 3.83
C ALA A 202 -13.04 4.28 5.04
N THR A 203 -13.37 3.69 6.18
CA THR A 203 -13.54 4.35 7.47
C THR A 203 -12.19 4.76 8.08
N GLY A 204 -12.23 5.44 9.23
CA GLY A 204 -11.03 5.89 9.94
C GLY A 204 -10.12 4.77 10.46
N SER A 205 -10.64 3.58 10.73
CA SER A 205 -9.89 2.44 11.26
C SER A 205 -9.50 1.41 10.20
N GLU A 206 -10.02 1.55 8.98
CA GLU A 206 -9.72 0.65 7.89
C GLU A 206 -8.45 1.04 7.16
N TRP A 207 -7.61 0.02 6.92
CA TRP A 207 -6.34 0.15 6.21
C TRP A 207 -6.20 -0.94 5.19
N ARG A 208 -5.60 -0.60 4.05
CA ARG A 208 -5.17 -1.59 3.06
C ARG A 208 -4.02 -2.40 3.65
N THR A 209 -4.06 -3.72 3.57
CA THR A 209 -2.91 -4.56 3.93
C THR A 209 -1.68 -4.15 3.11
N PRO A 210 -0.60 -3.60 3.70
CA PRO A 210 0.59 -3.24 2.93
C PRO A 210 1.40 -4.49 2.54
N PRO A 211 2.03 -4.54 1.36
CA PRO A 211 2.93 -5.64 1.03
C PRO A 211 4.13 -5.64 1.99
N LEU A 212 4.53 -6.83 2.46
CA LEU A 212 5.65 -6.98 3.41
C LEU A 212 7.00 -7.18 2.73
N TRP A 213 7.06 -7.27 1.40
CA TRP A 213 8.35 -7.35 0.71
C TRP A 213 9.23 -6.13 1.04
N GLY A 214 10.53 -6.34 1.23
CA GLY A 214 11.47 -5.29 1.63
C GLY A 214 11.28 -4.73 3.04
N ILE A 215 10.33 -5.22 3.86
CA ILE A 215 10.09 -4.68 5.21
C ILE A 215 11.32 -4.83 6.12
N GLY A 216 12.12 -5.88 5.92
CA GLY A 216 13.38 -6.09 6.63
C GLY A 216 14.49 -5.10 6.26
N LEU A 217 14.29 -4.28 5.23
CA LEU A 217 15.25 -3.27 4.78
C LEU A 217 14.86 -1.84 5.18
N ALA A 218 13.78 -1.65 5.96
CA ALA A 218 13.31 -0.32 6.35
C ALA A 218 14.42 0.57 6.94
N ALA A 219 15.19 0.04 7.89
CA ALA A 219 16.31 0.75 8.51
C ALA A 219 17.41 1.15 7.49
N THR A 220 17.72 0.25 6.55
CA THR A 220 18.73 0.49 5.52
C THR A 220 18.27 1.54 4.51
N ALA A 221 17.00 1.52 4.13
CA ALA A 221 16.45 2.43 3.13
C ALA A 221 16.18 3.84 3.71
N ASN A 222 15.71 3.93 4.95
CA ASN A 222 15.22 5.18 5.53
C ASN A 222 16.14 5.79 6.60
N GLY A 223 17.19 5.07 7.03
CA GLY A 223 18.01 5.44 8.19
C GLY A 223 17.31 5.26 9.55
N ASN A 224 16.08 4.76 9.55
CA ASN A 224 15.26 4.46 10.72
C ASN A 224 14.31 3.27 10.44
N ALA A 225 13.79 2.64 11.49
CA ALA A 225 12.83 1.54 11.38
C ALA A 225 11.46 1.99 11.90
N PHE A 226 10.77 2.86 11.17
CA PHE A 226 9.38 3.22 11.48
C PHE A 226 8.40 2.34 10.72
N TYR A 227 7.40 1.81 11.45
CA TYR A 227 6.37 0.92 10.92
C TYR A 227 4.97 1.45 11.22
N LEU A 228 3.98 0.86 10.56
CA LEU A 228 2.57 1.29 10.54
C LEU A 228 2.40 2.62 9.80
N HIS A 229 1.14 3.05 9.64
CA HIS A 229 0.82 4.21 8.82
C HIS A 229 1.41 5.50 9.36
N ASP A 230 1.64 5.64 10.66
CA ASP A 230 2.09 6.86 11.32
C ASP A 230 3.51 6.75 11.93
N GLY A 231 4.18 5.62 11.72
CA GLY A 231 5.54 5.41 12.20
C GLY A 231 5.70 5.19 13.70
N ARG A 232 4.60 4.97 14.44
CA ARG A 232 4.65 4.83 15.91
C ARG A 232 5.49 3.65 16.40
N ALA A 233 5.61 2.59 15.60
CA ALA A 233 6.33 1.39 15.96
C ALA A 233 7.77 1.47 15.43
N ARG A 234 8.74 1.17 16.31
CA ARG A 234 10.18 1.24 16.02
C ARG A 234 10.82 -0.13 15.81
N THR A 235 10.05 -1.19 16.00
CA THR A 235 10.44 -2.58 15.72
C THR A 235 9.27 -3.34 15.10
N LEU A 236 9.58 -4.42 14.40
CA LEU A 236 8.56 -5.35 13.88
C LEU A 236 7.72 -5.97 14.99
N ALA A 237 8.33 -6.27 16.14
CA ALA A 237 7.61 -6.78 17.31
C ALA A 237 6.60 -5.75 17.85
N GLU A 238 7.01 -4.48 17.98
CA GLU A 238 6.09 -3.39 18.35
C GLU A 238 4.97 -3.26 17.31
N ALA A 239 5.29 -3.32 16.01
CA ALA A 239 4.28 -3.22 14.96
C ALA A 239 3.23 -4.35 15.04
N ILE A 240 3.66 -5.59 15.28
CA ILE A 240 2.75 -6.72 15.52
C ILE A 240 1.87 -6.45 16.74
N LEU A 241 2.45 -5.98 17.85
CA LEU A 241 1.71 -5.70 19.09
C LEU A 241 0.67 -4.56 18.97
N TRP A 242 0.74 -3.74 17.92
CA TRP A 242 -0.27 -2.73 17.62
C TRP A 242 -1.48 -3.26 16.85
N HIS A 243 -1.45 -4.49 16.32
CA HIS A 243 -2.56 -5.05 15.56
C HIS A 243 -3.79 -5.24 16.48
N GLY A 244 -4.79 -4.38 16.30
CA GLY A 244 -6.12 -4.50 16.90
C GLY A 244 -7.15 -4.95 15.85
N GLY A 245 -8.43 -4.81 16.18
CA GLY A 245 -9.53 -5.15 15.27
C GLY A 245 -9.40 -6.58 14.75
N GLU A 246 -9.45 -6.74 13.43
CA GLU A 246 -9.29 -8.02 12.73
C GLU A 246 -7.93 -8.69 13.02
N GLY A 247 -6.86 -7.90 13.22
CA GLY A 247 -5.52 -8.41 13.52
C GLY A 247 -5.32 -8.87 14.97
N GLN A 248 -6.31 -8.69 15.86
CA GLN A 248 -6.14 -8.93 17.30
C GLN A 248 -5.83 -10.39 17.65
N LYS A 249 -6.50 -11.36 17.00
CA LYS A 249 -6.24 -12.79 17.26
C LYS A 249 -4.79 -13.18 16.94
N ALA A 250 -4.25 -12.68 15.82
CA ALA A 250 -2.87 -12.93 15.43
C ALA A 250 -1.87 -12.24 16.38
N ARG A 251 -2.17 -11.00 16.80
CA ARG A 251 -1.39 -10.29 17.83
C ARG A 251 -1.32 -11.10 19.12
N ASP A 252 -2.45 -11.57 19.62
CA ASP A 252 -2.53 -12.24 20.91
C ASP A 252 -1.79 -13.60 20.88
N ARG A 253 -1.85 -14.32 19.75
CA ARG A 253 -1.03 -15.51 19.51
C ARG A 253 0.47 -15.20 19.52
N PHE A 254 0.88 -14.11 18.88
CA PHE A 254 2.28 -13.67 18.93
C PHE A 254 2.70 -13.32 20.35
N ALA A 255 1.90 -12.54 21.09
CA ALA A 255 2.21 -12.13 22.46
C ALA A 255 2.33 -13.33 23.43
N GLY A 256 1.48 -14.35 23.25
CA GLY A 256 1.47 -15.57 24.06
C GLY A 256 2.47 -16.65 23.64
N ALA A 257 3.15 -16.51 22.49
CA ALA A 257 4.08 -17.51 21.99
C ALA A 257 5.41 -17.54 22.78
N ALA A 258 6.12 -18.67 22.69
CA ALA A 258 7.46 -18.80 23.26
C ALA A 258 8.41 -17.74 22.67
N ALA A 259 9.42 -17.34 23.44
CA ALA A 259 10.42 -16.35 22.98
C ALA A 259 11.06 -16.76 21.64
N ALA A 260 11.44 -18.04 21.50
CA ALA A 260 12.04 -18.56 20.28
C ALA A 260 11.10 -18.47 19.06
N ASP A 261 9.79 -18.68 19.23
CA ASP A 261 8.81 -18.58 18.14
C ASP A 261 8.60 -17.13 17.70
N ARG A 262 8.53 -16.21 18.67
CA ARG A 262 8.47 -14.76 18.39
C ARG A 262 9.71 -14.30 17.64
N GLU A 263 10.90 -14.67 18.10
CA GLU A 263 12.16 -14.35 17.44
C GLU A 263 12.25 -14.94 16.03
N ALA A 264 11.80 -16.18 15.85
CA ALA A 264 11.75 -16.81 14.54
C ALA A 264 10.83 -16.04 13.58
N LEU A 265 9.63 -15.63 14.02
CA LEU A 265 8.73 -14.81 13.21
C LEU A 265 9.38 -13.48 12.81
N ILE A 266 10.03 -12.78 13.74
CA ILE A 266 10.75 -11.54 13.44
C ILE A 266 11.85 -11.79 12.41
N LYS A 267 12.61 -12.88 12.52
CA LYS A 267 13.65 -13.24 11.54
C LYS A 267 13.08 -13.53 10.15
N PHE A 268 11.90 -14.14 10.08
CA PHE A 268 11.19 -14.30 8.82
C PHE A 268 10.83 -12.94 8.21
N LEU A 269 10.27 -12.00 8.98
CA LEU A 269 9.93 -10.67 8.49
C LEU A 269 11.17 -9.85 8.08
N GLU A 270 12.27 -9.94 8.83
CA GLU A 270 13.55 -9.31 8.49
C GLU A 270 14.16 -9.85 7.18
N SER A 271 13.79 -11.08 6.80
CA SER A 271 14.24 -11.71 5.56
C SER A 271 13.37 -11.36 4.33
N LEU A 272 12.24 -10.67 4.54
CA LEU A 272 11.38 -10.15 3.48
C LEU A 272 11.94 -8.87 2.87
#